data_AF-A0A974VL45-F1
#
_entry.id   AF-A0A974VL45-F1
#
_cell.length_a   1.000
_cell.length_b   1.000
_cell.length_c   1.000
_cell.angle_alpha   90.00
_cell.angle_beta   90.00
_cell.angle_gamma   90.00
#
_symmetry.space_group_name_H-M   'P 1'
#
loop_
_entity.id
_entity.type
_entity.pdbx_description
1 polymer ?
#
loop_
_entity_poly.entity_id
_entity_poly.type
_entity_poly.pdbx_seq_one_letter_code
_entity_poly.pdbx_strand_id
1 'polypeptide(L)'
;MSVAVALSPAGVPVIVVVRVDHAQELAQTICEAWESLNPQVLHDVTPLEDESAYYIILEEDNEYYRQVLAESTENTGRLLFMRYSSDEQVMESLVSQITITMIMTLVGKYQMFHAAALGDPETGRALALVAESGTGKTTASRFLGQHLTYLTDETVIVDADYSVVPYLKPLSVIVDPARPKEQISPARADLKIPSSEQSFTLTQLVILARDKSENHVVPRLVPVDMVDALLTITGQTSGVAATEHGVEKLIELINDCGGALRLEYSEIEEALPLVQGLLRGGRAAELVQPPVEVEIAYAQRGPAAAHLLWRGPGSSAYRVDERVLLMRGDKLSEVSFFAGDIWFELEKPLETAKLRQRLEELYDTEIPAEAFEHNITELMNLGVIGRGVLDSGEKVT
;
A
#
# COMPACT_ATOMS: atom_id res chain seq x y z
N MET A 1 10.62 -33.87 -16.91
CA MET A 1 11.48 -32.68 -16.69
C MET A 1 10.58 -31.62 -16.09
N SER A 2 10.98 -31.02 -14.97
CA SER A 2 10.30 -29.82 -14.47
C SER A 2 10.65 -28.65 -15.38
N VAL A 3 9.64 -27.89 -15.78
CA VAL A 3 9.83 -26.60 -16.45
C VAL A 3 9.52 -25.53 -15.43
N ALA A 4 10.32 -24.47 -15.38
CA ALA A 4 10.06 -23.34 -14.51
C ALA A 4 10.20 -22.02 -15.27
N VAL A 5 9.56 -20.98 -14.74
CA VAL A 5 9.66 -19.61 -15.23
C VAL A 5 10.24 -18.74 -14.12
N ALA A 6 11.41 -18.16 -14.38
CA ALA A 6 12.03 -17.18 -13.51
C ALA A 6 11.63 -15.77 -13.94
N LEU A 7 11.21 -14.96 -12.97
CA LEU A 7 10.85 -13.55 -13.14
C LEU A 7 11.35 -12.73 -11.94
N SER A 8 11.42 -11.40 -12.12
CA SER A 8 11.89 -10.48 -11.09
C SER A 8 10.95 -9.27 -10.91
N PRO A 9 9.73 -9.47 -10.38
CA PRO A 9 8.81 -8.38 -10.07
C PRO A 9 9.46 -7.37 -9.12
N ALA A 10 9.68 -6.14 -9.59
CA ALA A 10 10.35 -5.08 -8.84
C ALA A 10 11.68 -5.52 -8.19
N GLY A 11 12.44 -6.39 -8.88
CA GLY A 11 13.72 -6.89 -8.39
C GLY A 11 13.63 -8.08 -7.41
N VAL A 12 12.44 -8.56 -7.05
CA VAL A 12 12.27 -9.73 -6.18
C VAL A 12 12.34 -11.02 -7.00
N PRO A 13 13.33 -11.91 -6.81
CA PRO A 13 13.42 -13.14 -7.61
C PRO A 13 12.29 -14.13 -7.27
N VAL A 14 11.53 -14.54 -8.28
CA VAL A 14 10.46 -15.55 -8.16
C VAL A 14 10.63 -16.60 -9.25
N ILE A 15 10.57 -17.88 -8.86
CA ILE A 15 10.66 -19.04 -9.74
C ILE A 15 9.35 -19.82 -9.64
N VAL A 16 8.59 -19.85 -10.74
CA VAL A 16 7.34 -20.62 -10.85
C VAL A 16 7.66 -21.98 -11.44
N VAL A 17 7.58 -23.04 -10.64
CA VAL A 17 7.83 -24.42 -11.09
C VAL A 17 6.52 -25.06 -11.50
N VAL A 18 6.40 -25.43 -12.77
CA VAL A 18 5.17 -25.96 -13.36
C VAL A 18 5.22 -27.49 -13.41
N ARG A 19 4.29 -28.15 -12.71
CA ARG A 19 4.19 -29.61 -12.56
C ARG A 19 2.78 -30.10 -12.94
N VAL A 20 2.40 -29.84 -14.20
CA VAL A 20 1.14 -30.29 -14.82
C VAL A 20 1.44 -30.99 -16.15
N ASP A 21 0.48 -31.71 -16.73
CA ASP A 21 0.70 -32.53 -17.94
C ASP A 21 1.21 -31.71 -19.15
N HIS A 22 0.70 -30.49 -19.33
CA HIS A 22 1.07 -29.54 -20.40
C HIS A 22 2.01 -28.42 -19.91
N ALA A 23 2.92 -28.73 -18.98
CA ALA A 23 3.78 -27.75 -18.30
C ALA A 23 4.53 -26.78 -19.25
N GLN A 24 4.94 -27.24 -20.43
CA GLN A 24 5.70 -26.43 -21.39
C GLN A 24 4.82 -25.35 -22.05
N GLU A 25 3.58 -25.67 -22.39
CA GLU A 25 2.61 -24.73 -22.96
C GLU A 25 2.17 -23.69 -21.92
N LEU A 26 1.94 -24.13 -20.69
CA LEU A 26 1.59 -23.23 -19.59
C LEU A 26 2.77 -22.31 -19.22
N ALA A 27 4.00 -22.81 -19.17
CA ALA A 27 5.19 -21.98 -18.96
C ALA A 27 5.37 -20.91 -20.04
N GLN A 28 5.09 -21.26 -21.31
CA GLN A 28 5.08 -20.28 -22.39
C GLN A 28 3.99 -19.22 -22.18
N THR A 29 2.78 -19.62 -21.82
CA THR A 29 1.66 -18.71 -21.51
C THR A 29 2.02 -17.73 -20.38
N ILE A 30 2.68 -18.23 -19.33
CA ILE A 30 3.23 -17.39 -18.25
C ILE A 30 4.26 -16.40 -18.80
N CYS A 31 5.21 -16.86 -19.62
CA CYS A 31 6.22 -15.98 -20.22
C CYS A 31 5.61 -14.88 -21.09
N GLU A 32 4.58 -15.20 -21.85
CA GLU A 32 3.88 -14.25 -22.71
C GLU A 32 3.13 -13.18 -21.92
N ALA A 33 2.43 -13.57 -20.85
CA ALA A 33 1.74 -12.61 -19.99
C ALA A 33 2.75 -11.67 -19.28
N TRP A 34 3.89 -12.21 -18.85
CA TRP A 34 4.92 -11.49 -18.09
C TRP A 34 6.06 -10.93 -18.94
N GLU A 35 5.93 -10.89 -20.27
CA GLU A 35 7.04 -10.57 -21.19
C GLU A 35 7.72 -9.22 -20.87
N SER A 36 6.98 -8.25 -20.30
CA SER A 36 7.52 -6.95 -19.88
C SER A 36 8.52 -7.01 -18.73
N LEU A 37 8.65 -8.16 -18.06
CA LEU A 37 9.70 -8.44 -17.06
C LEU A 37 10.84 -9.33 -17.60
N ASN A 38 10.87 -9.62 -18.91
CA ASN A 38 11.86 -10.50 -19.54
C ASN A 38 12.02 -11.86 -18.84
N PRO A 39 10.95 -12.66 -18.68
CA PRO A 39 10.99 -13.92 -17.97
C PRO A 39 11.91 -14.94 -18.67
N GLN A 40 12.53 -15.81 -17.88
CA GLN A 40 13.42 -16.86 -18.37
C GLN A 40 12.82 -18.24 -18.10
N VAL A 41 12.79 -19.08 -19.15
CA VAL A 41 12.41 -20.50 -19.00
C VAL A 41 13.63 -21.28 -18.50
N LEU A 42 13.44 -22.00 -17.41
CA LEU A 42 14.43 -22.88 -16.80
C LEU A 42 13.98 -24.34 -16.92
N HIS A 43 14.97 -25.24 -16.98
CA HIS A 43 14.75 -26.68 -17.03
C HIS A 43 15.48 -27.36 -15.87
N ASP A 44 14.92 -28.48 -15.40
CA ASP A 44 15.51 -29.32 -14.36
C ASP A 44 15.82 -28.56 -13.05
N VAL A 45 14.93 -27.62 -12.70
CA VAL A 45 15.03 -26.81 -11.48
C VAL A 45 14.75 -27.65 -10.24
N THR A 46 15.66 -27.56 -9.26
CA THR A 46 15.46 -28.07 -7.91
C THR A 46 14.94 -26.93 -7.01
N PRO A 47 13.73 -27.03 -6.44
CA PRO A 47 13.21 -25.99 -5.55
C PRO A 47 14.14 -25.71 -4.37
N LEU A 48 14.23 -24.43 -3.99
CA LEU A 48 15.09 -23.91 -2.91
C LEU A 48 16.61 -24.00 -3.16
N GLU A 49 17.05 -24.30 -4.39
CA GLU A 49 18.48 -24.27 -4.74
C GLU A 49 19.03 -22.83 -4.74
N ASP A 50 18.31 -21.89 -5.36
CA ASP A 50 18.56 -20.46 -5.21
C ASP A 50 17.90 -19.93 -3.93
N GLU A 51 18.72 -19.72 -2.89
CA GLU A 51 18.24 -19.19 -1.61
C GLU A 51 17.66 -17.77 -1.73
N SER A 52 18.00 -16.99 -2.75
CA SER A 52 17.48 -15.62 -2.92
C SER A 52 16.07 -15.57 -3.49
N ALA A 53 15.60 -16.68 -4.07
CA ALA A 53 14.33 -16.74 -4.78
C ALA A 53 13.18 -17.31 -3.93
N TYR A 54 11.98 -16.82 -4.23
CA TYR A 54 10.74 -17.47 -3.83
C TYR A 54 10.33 -18.48 -4.90
N TYR A 55 9.89 -19.66 -4.47
CA TYR A 55 9.44 -20.73 -5.34
C TYR A 55 7.92 -20.86 -5.24
N ILE A 56 7.24 -20.79 -6.37
CA ILE A 56 5.81 -21.10 -6.47
C ILE A 56 5.68 -22.42 -7.21
N ILE A 57 5.30 -23.47 -6.50
CA ILE A 57 5.07 -24.79 -7.10
C ILE A 57 3.62 -24.88 -7.55
N LEU A 58 3.41 -25.01 -8.86
CA LEU A 58 2.11 -25.21 -9.46
C LEU A 58 1.93 -26.70 -9.79
N GLU A 59 0.96 -27.36 -9.15
CA GLU A 59 0.72 -28.80 -9.34
C GLU A 59 -0.77 -29.17 -9.22
N GLU A 60 -1.17 -30.31 -9.80
CA GLU A 60 -2.56 -30.79 -9.79
C GLU A 60 -2.96 -31.50 -8.48
N ASP A 61 -2.13 -32.44 -8.04
CA ASP A 61 -2.47 -33.44 -7.02
C ASP A 61 -1.84 -33.19 -5.64
N ASN A 62 -1.10 -32.08 -5.47
CA ASN A 62 -0.37 -31.74 -4.25
C ASN A 62 0.63 -32.83 -3.81
N GLU A 63 1.14 -33.64 -4.74
CA GLU A 63 2.06 -34.75 -4.42
C GLU A 63 3.40 -34.21 -3.90
N TYR A 64 3.95 -33.19 -4.57
CA TYR A 64 5.20 -32.56 -4.14
C TYR A 64 5.01 -31.84 -2.80
N TYR A 65 3.88 -31.15 -2.60
CA TYR A 65 3.52 -30.59 -1.30
C TYR A 65 3.56 -31.63 -0.17
N ARG A 66 2.94 -32.79 -0.38
CA ARG A 66 2.93 -33.86 0.63
C ARG A 66 4.32 -34.43 0.88
N GLN A 67 5.14 -34.56 -0.17
CA GLN A 67 6.53 -35.01 -0.04
C GLN A 67 7.34 -34.03 0.83
N VAL A 68 7.28 -32.73 0.50
CA VAL A 68 7.99 -31.69 1.26
C VAL A 68 7.55 -31.64 2.72
N LEU A 69 6.24 -31.76 2.99
CA LEU A 69 5.72 -31.83 4.36
C LEU A 69 6.21 -33.06 5.13
N ALA A 70 6.43 -34.19 4.45
CA ALA A 70 6.92 -35.41 5.08
C ALA A 70 8.42 -35.37 5.36
N GLU A 71 9.18 -34.61 4.57
CA GLU A 71 10.64 -34.54 4.62
C GLU A 71 11.17 -33.32 5.40
N SER A 72 10.41 -32.24 5.55
CA SER A 72 10.86 -31.00 6.19
C SER A 72 10.31 -30.81 7.61
N THR A 73 11.22 -30.59 8.57
CA THR A 73 10.92 -30.08 9.92
C THR A 73 11.15 -28.57 10.06
N GLU A 74 11.66 -27.91 9.02
CA GLU A 74 12.06 -26.49 9.05
C GLU A 74 11.30 -25.61 8.04
N ASN A 75 11.34 -24.32 8.33
CA ASN A 75 10.50 -23.25 7.81
C ASN A 75 10.66 -23.05 6.28
N THR A 76 9.73 -23.59 5.49
CA THR A 76 9.66 -23.43 4.04
C THR A 76 9.11 -22.05 3.61
N GLY A 77 9.43 -20.97 4.34
CA GLY A 77 8.81 -19.65 4.16
C GLY A 77 8.98 -19.01 2.77
N ARG A 78 9.84 -19.58 1.91
CA ARG A 78 10.05 -19.19 0.51
C ARG A 78 9.42 -20.14 -0.52
N LEU A 79 8.80 -21.24 -0.07
CA LEU A 79 8.16 -22.23 -0.92
C LEU A 79 6.64 -22.12 -0.76
N LEU A 80 5.98 -21.69 -1.83
CA LEU A 80 4.55 -21.53 -1.92
C LEU A 80 3.99 -22.62 -2.83
N PHE A 81 2.81 -23.13 -2.51
CA PHE A 81 2.13 -24.15 -3.30
C PHE A 81 0.84 -23.59 -3.86
N MET A 82 0.64 -23.78 -5.15
CA MET A 82 -0.55 -23.40 -5.87
C MET A 82 -1.13 -24.63 -6.54
N ARG A 83 -2.42 -24.88 -6.30
CA ARG A 83 -3.12 -25.97 -6.96
C ARG A 83 -3.55 -25.54 -8.36
N TYR A 84 -3.19 -26.33 -9.36
CA TYR A 84 -3.71 -26.17 -10.71
C TYR A 84 -5.20 -26.52 -10.76
N SER A 85 -5.98 -25.72 -11.48
CA SER A 85 -7.42 -25.91 -11.64
C SER A 85 -7.85 -25.76 -13.09
N SER A 86 -7.40 -24.71 -13.75
CA SER A 86 -7.43 -24.48 -15.20
C SER A 86 -6.41 -23.39 -15.53
N ASP A 87 -5.99 -23.29 -16.80
CA ASP A 87 -5.04 -22.26 -17.23
C ASP A 87 -5.52 -20.85 -16.83
N GLU A 88 -6.78 -20.50 -17.11
CA GLU A 88 -7.31 -19.15 -16.85
C GLU A 88 -7.33 -18.81 -15.35
N GLN A 89 -7.81 -19.73 -14.51
CA GLN A 89 -7.87 -19.53 -13.06
C GLN A 89 -6.48 -19.42 -12.44
N VAL A 90 -5.55 -20.25 -12.92
CA VAL A 90 -4.17 -20.26 -12.43
C VAL A 90 -3.44 -19.00 -12.84
N MET A 91 -3.63 -18.50 -14.05
CA MET A 91 -2.99 -17.25 -14.49
C MET A 91 -3.38 -16.06 -13.60
N GLU A 92 -4.68 -15.90 -13.29
CA GLU A 92 -5.13 -14.85 -12.36
C GLU A 92 -4.60 -15.04 -10.93
N SER A 93 -4.62 -16.28 -10.43
CA SER A 93 -4.12 -16.62 -9.10
C SER A 93 -2.61 -16.40 -8.98
N LEU A 94 -1.87 -16.70 -10.04
CA LEU A 94 -0.41 -16.56 -10.11
C LEU A 94 0.00 -15.09 -10.07
N VAL A 95 -0.69 -14.21 -10.81
CA VAL A 95 -0.47 -12.75 -10.71
C VAL A 95 -0.67 -12.26 -9.28
N SER A 96 -1.73 -12.71 -8.62
CA SER A 96 -2.01 -12.35 -7.23
C SER A 96 -0.90 -12.85 -6.28
N GLN A 97 -0.48 -14.11 -6.39
CA GLN A 97 0.55 -14.68 -5.51
C GLN A 97 1.93 -14.05 -5.71
N ILE A 98 2.31 -13.76 -6.96
CA ILE A 98 3.57 -13.06 -7.27
C ILE A 98 3.55 -11.66 -6.65
N THR A 99 2.43 -10.94 -6.79
CA THR A 99 2.26 -9.60 -6.21
C THR A 99 2.38 -9.63 -4.69
N ILE A 100 1.69 -10.56 -4.02
CA ILE A 100 1.77 -10.74 -2.56
C ILE A 100 3.21 -11.04 -2.13
N THR A 101 3.90 -11.95 -2.84
CA THR A 101 5.28 -12.33 -2.55
C THR A 101 6.24 -11.14 -2.65
N MET A 102 6.10 -10.35 -3.72
CA MET A 102 6.84 -9.12 -3.93
C MET A 102 6.57 -8.13 -2.77
N ILE A 103 5.31 -7.83 -2.47
CA ILE A 103 4.94 -6.91 -1.39
C ILE A 103 5.57 -7.36 -0.07
N MET A 104 5.38 -8.62 0.33
CA MET A 104 5.91 -9.13 1.61
C MET A 104 7.44 -9.03 1.71
N THR A 105 8.16 -9.09 0.58
CA THR A 105 9.62 -8.96 0.53
C THR A 105 10.09 -7.50 0.63
N LEU A 106 9.27 -6.56 0.15
CA LEU A 106 9.57 -5.13 0.07
C LEU A 106 8.98 -4.32 1.23
N VAL A 107 8.01 -4.86 1.96
CA VAL A 107 7.42 -4.23 3.15
C VAL A 107 8.52 -3.82 4.14
N GLY A 108 8.41 -2.58 4.63
CA GLY A 108 9.36 -1.99 5.57
C GLY A 108 10.61 -1.39 4.94
N LYS A 109 10.89 -1.67 3.66
CA LYS A 109 12.02 -1.10 2.91
C LYS A 109 11.61 0.05 2.01
N TYR A 110 10.43 -0.06 1.40
CA TYR A 110 9.90 0.91 0.44
C TYR A 110 8.53 1.41 0.91
N GLN A 111 8.20 2.64 0.51
CA GLN A 111 6.83 3.13 0.61
C GLN A 111 6.02 2.54 -0.55
N MET A 112 4.93 1.83 -0.24
CA MET A 112 4.14 1.11 -1.25
C MET A 112 2.67 1.51 -1.24
N PHE A 113 2.21 2.06 -2.36
CA PHE A 113 0.83 2.50 -2.55
C PHE A 113 0.10 1.56 -3.49
N HIS A 114 -1.13 1.20 -3.13
CA HIS A 114 -2.09 0.60 -4.04
C HIS A 114 -2.62 1.66 -5.02
N ALA A 115 -1.75 2.06 -5.93
CA ALA A 115 -1.91 3.13 -6.90
C ALA A 115 -1.38 2.69 -8.27
N ALA A 116 -1.70 3.45 -9.30
CA ALA A 116 -1.00 3.34 -10.58
C ALA A 116 0.13 4.38 -10.61
N ALA A 117 1.18 4.15 -11.40
CA ALA A 117 2.19 5.16 -11.65
C ALA A 117 2.48 5.30 -13.14
N LEU A 118 2.69 6.56 -13.52
CA LEU A 118 2.99 6.98 -14.88
C LEU A 118 4.19 7.94 -14.83
N GLY A 119 5.06 7.82 -15.81
CA GLY A 119 6.25 8.64 -15.96
C GLY A 119 6.28 9.41 -17.27
N ASP A 120 6.99 10.53 -17.28
CA ASP A 120 7.38 11.21 -18.50
C ASP A 120 8.79 10.76 -18.91
N PRO A 121 8.97 10.14 -20.09
CA PRO A 121 10.25 9.56 -20.48
C PRO A 121 11.34 10.61 -20.72
N GLU A 122 10.98 11.88 -20.95
CA GLU A 122 11.92 12.97 -21.22
C GLU A 122 12.46 13.60 -19.93
N THR A 123 11.59 13.87 -18.96
CA THR A 123 11.98 14.52 -17.70
C THR A 123 12.33 13.54 -16.59
N GLY A 124 11.97 12.26 -16.71
CA GLY A 124 12.11 11.27 -15.63
C GLY A 124 11.18 11.54 -14.44
N ARG A 125 10.21 12.44 -14.56
CA ARG A 125 9.23 12.69 -13.50
C ARG A 125 8.14 11.63 -13.56
N ALA A 126 7.66 11.23 -12.40
CA ALA A 126 6.53 10.35 -12.23
C ALA A 126 5.47 10.95 -11.33
N LEU A 127 4.27 10.41 -11.48
CA LEU A 127 3.13 10.65 -10.60
C LEU A 127 2.50 9.33 -10.19
N ALA A 128 1.90 9.32 -9.01
CA ALA A 128 1.06 8.23 -8.54
C ALA A 128 -0.41 8.63 -8.62
N LEU A 129 -1.23 7.73 -9.16
CA LEU A 129 -2.69 7.81 -9.22
C LEU A 129 -3.29 6.91 -8.14
N VAL A 130 -3.64 7.51 -7.01
CA VAL A 130 -4.28 6.85 -5.88
C VAL A 130 -5.78 6.82 -6.11
N ALA A 131 -6.39 5.66 -5.98
CA ALA A 131 -7.83 5.52 -6.09
C ALA A 131 -8.30 4.26 -5.37
N GLU A 132 -9.45 4.34 -4.70
CA GLU A 132 -10.11 3.18 -4.12
C GLU A 132 -10.34 2.10 -5.18
N SER A 133 -10.37 0.83 -4.76
CA SER A 133 -10.64 -0.28 -5.66
C SER A 133 -11.99 -0.10 -6.39
N GLY A 134 -12.04 -0.39 -7.69
CA GLY A 134 -13.26 -0.26 -8.51
C GLY A 134 -13.63 1.15 -8.97
N THR A 135 -12.79 2.17 -8.71
CA THR A 135 -13.05 3.55 -9.13
C THR A 135 -12.52 3.90 -10.54
N GLY A 136 -11.90 2.94 -11.23
CA GLY A 136 -11.41 3.12 -12.61
C GLY A 136 -9.91 3.35 -12.75
N LYS A 137 -9.11 3.05 -11.72
CA LYS A 137 -7.64 3.13 -11.73
C LYS A 137 -7.00 2.39 -12.91
N THR A 138 -7.37 1.13 -13.14
CA THR A 138 -6.87 0.33 -14.28
C THR A 138 -7.31 0.92 -15.62
N THR A 139 -8.52 1.47 -15.71
CA THR A 139 -8.97 2.17 -16.92
C THR A 139 -8.12 3.40 -17.18
N ALA A 140 -7.86 4.19 -16.14
CA ALA A 140 -7.06 5.41 -16.25
C ALA A 140 -5.59 5.11 -16.57
N SER A 141 -4.96 4.16 -15.89
CA SER A 141 -3.58 3.77 -16.13
C SER A 141 -3.38 3.16 -17.52
N ARG A 142 -4.36 2.39 -18.02
CA ARG A 142 -4.32 1.85 -19.37
C ARG A 142 -4.39 2.95 -20.43
N PHE A 143 -5.36 3.86 -20.35
CA PHE A 143 -5.46 4.96 -21.30
C PHE A 143 -4.21 5.87 -21.24
N LEU A 144 -3.86 6.35 -20.05
CA LEU A 144 -2.73 7.27 -19.90
C LEU A 144 -1.39 6.60 -20.23
N GLY A 145 -1.23 5.30 -19.96
CA GLY A 145 -0.04 4.51 -20.29
C GLY A 145 0.21 4.30 -21.79
N GLN A 146 -0.79 4.57 -22.64
CA GLN A 146 -0.58 4.63 -24.10
C GLN A 146 0.10 5.95 -24.52
N HIS A 147 0.06 6.97 -23.67
CA HIS A 147 0.58 8.30 -23.95
C HIS A 147 1.86 8.62 -23.15
N LEU A 148 1.92 8.14 -21.91
CA LEU A 148 2.99 8.33 -20.93
C LEU A 148 3.66 6.98 -20.65
N THR A 149 4.85 6.99 -20.03
CA THR A 149 5.51 5.74 -19.62
C THR A 149 4.71 5.07 -18.51
N TYR A 150 4.19 3.87 -18.76
CA TYR A 150 3.50 3.04 -17.79
C TYR A 150 4.51 2.40 -16.82
N LEU A 151 4.37 2.65 -15.51
CA LEU A 151 5.25 2.09 -14.49
C LEU A 151 4.58 0.95 -13.71
N THR A 152 3.27 1.09 -13.43
CA THR A 152 2.43 0.06 -12.79
C THR A 152 0.96 0.52 -12.80
N ASP A 153 0.00 -0.42 -12.67
CA ASP A 153 -1.43 -0.12 -12.44
C ASP A 153 -1.91 -0.48 -11.02
N GLU A 154 -1.08 -1.15 -10.22
CA GLU A 154 -1.51 -1.75 -8.96
C GLU A 154 -0.68 -1.30 -7.75
N THR A 155 0.65 -1.44 -7.81
CA THR A 155 1.51 -1.17 -6.64
C THR A 155 2.64 -0.25 -7.03
N VAL A 156 2.56 1.01 -6.61
CA VAL A 156 3.65 1.99 -6.73
C VAL A 156 4.63 1.74 -5.60
N ILE A 157 5.89 1.51 -5.96
CA ILE A 157 6.98 1.25 -5.02
C ILE A 157 7.92 2.44 -5.08
N VAL A 158 8.11 3.11 -3.94
CA VAL A 158 8.88 4.35 -3.84
C VAL A 158 10.00 4.16 -2.82
N ASP A 159 11.23 4.44 -3.23
CA ASP A 159 12.41 4.45 -2.37
C ASP A 159 12.52 5.77 -1.59
N ALA A 160 13.43 5.84 -0.62
CA ALA A 160 13.63 7.00 0.24
C ALA A 160 14.09 8.26 -0.51
N ASP A 161 14.71 8.11 -1.69
CA ASP A 161 15.08 9.22 -2.58
C ASP A 161 13.99 9.57 -3.61
N TYR A 162 12.80 9.01 -3.42
CA TYR A 162 11.62 9.14 -4.29
C TYR A 162 11.75 8.48 -5.66
N SER A 163 12.77 7.65 -5.87
CA SER A 163 12.84 6.78 -7.04
C SER A 163 11.65 5.81 -7.07
N VAL A 164 10.99 5.71 -8.22
CA VAL A 164 9.89 4.77 -8.46
C VAL A 164 10.44 3.52 -9.11
N VAL A 165 10.24 2.37 -8.47
CA VAL A 165 10.58 1.06 -9.04
C VAL A 165 9.42 0.58 -9.92
N PRO A 166 9.62 0.39 -11.24
CA PRO A 166 8.56 -0.11 -12.11
C PRO A 166 8.14 -1.53 -11.71
N TYR A 167 6.82 -1.78 -11.72
CA TYR A 167 6.23 -3.09 -11.51
C TYR A 167 5.27 -3.42 -12.66
N LEU A 168 5.84 -3.98 -13.73
CA LEU A 168 5.20 -4.23 -15.03
C LEU A 168 4.51 -5.60 -15.09
N LYS A 169 3.65 -5.88 -14.10
CA LYS A 169 2.84 -7.09 -14.11
C LYS A 169 1.80 -7.10 -15.25
N PRO A 170 1.22 -8.25 -15.60
CA PRO A 170 0.12 -8.32 -16.54
C PRO A 170 -1.08 -7.49 -16.06
N LEU A 171 -1.75 -6.85 -17.01
CA LEU A 171 -3.05 -6.22 -16.79
C LEU A 171 -4.12 -7.30 -16.69
N SER A 172 -4.87 -7.31 -15.60
CA SER A 172 -6.01 -8.21 -15.42
C SER A 172 -7.28 -7.60 -16.03
N VAL A 173 -7.62 -7.99 -17.25
CA VAL A 173 -8.71 -7.42 -18.04
C VAL A 173 -9.97 -8.28 -17.94
N ILE A 174 -11.11 -7.65 -17.65
CA ILE A 174 -12.41 -8.31 -17.66
C ILE A 174 -12.93 -8.33 -19.10
N VAL A 175 -12.91 -9.51 -19.74
CA VAL A 175 -13.52 -9.72 -21.07
C VAL A 175 -14.92 -10.32 -20.93
N ASP A 176 -15.08 -11.27 -20.02
CA ASP A 176 -16.37 -11.88 -19.65
C ASP A 176 -16.48 -11.90 -18.11
N PRO A 177 -17.48 -11.23 -17.51
CA PRO A 177 -17.68 -11.24 -16.05
C PRO A 177 -17.87 -12.62 -15.42
N ALA A 178 -18.23 -13.64 -16.21
CA ALA A 178 -18.42 -15.01 -15.75
C ALA A 178 -17.13 -15.85 -15.75
N ARG A 179 -16.00 -15.29 -16.22
CA ARG A 179 -14.73 -16.00 -16.38
C ARG A 179 -13.61 -15.30 -15.60
N PRO A 180 -12.52 -16.01 -15.27
CA PRO A 180 -11.31 -15.38 -14.76
C PRO A 180 -10.83 -14.26 -15.67
N LYS A 181 -10.17 -13.26 -15.09
CA LYS A 181 -9.64 -12.12 -15.86
C LYS A 181 -8.53 -12.59 -16.79
N GLU A 182 -8.56 -12.11 -18.02
CA GLU A 182 -7.46 -12.33 -18.96
C GLU A 182 -6.23 -11.54 -18.49
N GLN A 183 -5.06 -12.17 -18.56
CA GLN A 183 -3.79 -11.56 -18.15
C GLN A 183 -3.01 -11.14 -19.38
N ILE A 184 -3.01 -9.85 -19.67
CA ILE A 184 -2.39 -9.28 -20.88
C ILE A 184 -1.13 -8.52 -20.48
N SER A 185 0.00 -8.79 -21.13
CA SER A 185 1.23 -8.03 -20.87
C SER A 185 1.02 -6.53 -21.15
N PRO A 186 1.68 -5.63 -20.40
CA PRO A 186 1.65 -4.20 -20.69
C PRO A 186 2.04 -3.88 -22.14
N ALA A 187 3.06 -4.57 -22.68
CA ALA A 187 3.52 -4.37 -24.05
C ALA A 187 2.48 -4.77 -25.12
N ARG A 188 1.74 -5.88 -24.93
CA ARG A 188 0.64 -6.29 -25.83
C ARG A 188 -0.61 -5.42 -25.68
N ALA A 189 -0.73 -4.69 -24.57
CA ALA A 189 -1.81 -3.74 -24.34
C ALA A 189 -1.53 -2.34 -24.91
N ASP A 190 -0.51 -2.21 -25.77
CA ASP A 190 -0.04 -0.96 -26.38
C ASP A 190 0.45 0.09 -25.36
N LEU A 191 0.86 -0.35 -24.16
CA LEU A 191 1.40 0.54 -23.15
C LEU A 191 2.89 0.82 -23.38
N LYS A 192 3.30 2.06 -23.14
CA LYS A 192 4.71 2.47 -23.23
C LYS A 192 5.45 2.02 -21.99
N ILE A 193 6.19 0.93 -22.08
CA ILE A 193 7.02 0.43 -20.97
C ILE A 193 8.36 1.18 -20.87
N PRO A 194 8.93 1.34 -19.66
CA PRO A 194 10.24 1.95 -19.48
C PRO A 194 11.35 1.05 -20.06
N SER A 195 12.39 1.66 -20.60
CA SER A 195 13.65 0.98 -20.90
C SER A 195 14.50 0.83 -19.64
N SER A 196 15.49 -0.07 -19.65
CA SER A 196 16.39 -0.34 -18.52
C SER A 196 17.21 0.87 -18.07
N GLU A 197 17.45 1.83 -18.96
CA GLU A 197 18.25 3.03 -18.69
C GLU A 197 17.43 4.18 -18.12
N GLN A 198 16.09 4.06 -18.09
CA GLN A 198 15.22 5.12 -17.60
C GLN A 198 14.97 4.97 -16.10
N SER A 199 15.19 6.07 -15.38
CA SER A 199 14.83 6.23 -13.97
C SER A 199 13.68 7.22 -13.82
N PHE A 200 12.82 6.99 -12.84
CA PHE A 200 11.68 7.84 -12.57
C PHE A 200 11.67 8.29 -11.12
N THR A 201 11.42 9.58 -10.88
CA THR A 201 11.28 10.15 -9.53
C THR A 201 9.84 10.59 -9.32
N LEU A 202 9.23 10.15 -8.22
CA LEU A 202 7.89 10.56 -7.85
C LEU A 202 7.89 12.05 -7.51
N THR A 203 7.06 12.82 -8.20
CA THR A 203 6.95 14.27 -8.00
C THR A 203 5.53 14.73 -7.71
N GLN A 204 4.52 13.88 -7.92
CA GLN A 204 3.11 14.23 -7.76
C GLN A 204 2.32 13.06 -7.19
N LEU A 205 1.49 13.34 -6.20
CA LEU A 205 0.48 12.43 -5.66
C LEU A 205 -0.90 12.92 -6.09
N VAL A 206 -1.62 12.13 -6.88
CA VAL A 206 -2.91 12.49 -7.44
C VAL A 206 -3.97 11.47 -7.03
N ILE A 207 -5.01 11.91 -6.35
CA ILE A 207 -6.18 11.12 -5.98
C ILE A 207 -7.21 11.22 -7.10
N LEU A 208 -7.62 10.08 -7.68
CA LEU A 208 -8.64 10.04 -8.71
C LEU A 208 -10.04 10.18 -8.08
N ALA A 209 -10.82 11.13 -8.58
CA ALA A 209 -12.21 11.33 -8.20
C ALA A 209 -13.07 11.34 -9.46
N ARG A 210 -13.44 10.14 -9.93
CA ARG A 210 -14.29 9.98 -11.12
C ARG A 210 -15.76 10.27 -10.79
N ASP A 211 -16.35 11.26 -11.43
CA ASP A 211 -17.79 11.53 -11.39
C ASP A 211 -18.52 10.59 -12.38
N LYS A 212 -19.42 9.76 -11.85
CA LYS A 212 -20.24 8.80 -12.60
C LYS A 212 -21.70 9.26 -12.77
N SER A 213 -22.02 10.49 -12.37
CA SER A 213 -23.36 11.06 -12.54
C SER A 213 -23.63 11.40 -14.02
N GLU A 214 -24.88 11.72 -14.33
CA GLU A 214 -25.25 12.19 -15.68
C GLU A 214 -24.64 13.56 -16.02
N ASN A 215 -24.18 14.31 -15.02
CA ASN A 215 -23.54 15.60 -15.21
C ASN A 215 -22.08 15.39 -15.60
N HIS A 216 -21.72 15.89 -16.78
CA HIS A 216 -20.35 15.88 -17.24
C HIS A 216 -19.50 16.86 -16.40
N VAL A 217 -18.42 16.33 -15.81
CA VAL A 217 -17.41 17.10 -15.08
C VAL A 217 -16.17 17.27 -15.95
N VAL A 218 -15.90 18.52 -16.32
CA VAL A 218 -14.66 18.91 -17.00
C VAL A 218 -13.48 18.65 -16.05
N PRO A 219 -12.40 17.97 -16.51
CA PRO A 219 -11.29 17.64 -15.65
C PRO A 219 -10.64 18.85 -14.98
N ARG A 220 -10.38 18.74 -13.68
CA ARG A 220 -9.66 19.77 -12.93
C ARG A 220 -8.84 19.17 -11.79
N LEU A 221 -7.77 19.88 -11.42
CA LEU A 221 -6.94 19.56 -10.28
C LEU A 221 -7.34 20.44 -9.10
N VAL A 222 -7.51 19.83 -7.92
CA VAL A 222 -7.88 20.50 -6.68
C VAL A 222 -6.89 20.11 -5.60
N PRO A 223 -6.28 21.04 -4.85
CA PRO A 223 -5.47 20.71 -3.69
C PRO A 223 -6.27 19.88 -2.67
N VAL A 224 -5.60 18.93 -2.02
CA VAL A 224 -6.18 18.10 -0.95
C VAL A 224 -5.47 18.43 0.34
N ASP A 225 -6.25 18.70 1.39
CA ASP A 225 -5.75 18.91 2.75
C ASP A 225 -4.88 17.75 3.21
N MET A 226 -3.86 18.03 4.03
CA MET A 226 -2.89 17.02 4.49
C MET A 226 -3.59 15.84 5.18
N VAL A 227 -4.56 16.10 6.06
CA VAL A 227 -5.24 15.04 6.81
C VAL A 227 -6.11 14.18 5.89
N ASP A 228 -6.83 14.80 4.95
CA ASP A 228 -7.63 14.06 3.96
C ASP A 228 -6.75 13.23 3.01
N ALA A 229 -5.60 13.76 2.63
CA ALA A 229 -4.61 13.05 1.83
C ALA A 229 -4.04 11.84 2.60
N LEU A 230 -3.68 12.01 3.87
CA LEU A 230 -3.19 10.92 4.72
C LEU A 230 -4.23 9.82 4.88
N LEU A 231 -5.48 10.17 5.22
CA LEU A 231 -6.56 9.18 5.37
C LEU A 231 -6.80 8.42 4.07
N THR A 232 -6.84 9.12 2.93
CA THR A 232 -7.08 8.50 1.63
C THR A 232 -5.92 7.59 1.21
N ILE A 233 -4.68 8.08 1.29
CA ILE A 233 -3.50 7.35 0.80
C ILE A 233 -3.16 6.18 1.72
N THR A 234 -3.21 6.35 3.04
CA THR A 234 -2.94 5.25 3.99
C THR A 234 -3.97 4.13 3.86
N GLY A 235 -5.24 4.45 3.61
CA GLY A 235 -6.27 3.44 3.30
C GLY A 235 -5.97 2.64 2.03
N GLN A 236 -5.11 3.15 1.15
CA GLN A 236 -4.61 2.48 -0.05
C GLN A 236 -3.13 2.09 0.09
N THR A 237 -2.53 2.03 1.28
CA THR A 237 -1.10 1.71 1.44
C THR A 237 -0.92 0.30 1.98
N SER A 238 -0.07 -0.51 1.35
CA SER A 238 0.27 -1.83 1.87
C SER A 238 1.49 -1.73 2.79
N GLY A 239 1.34 -2.12 4.06
CA GLY A 239 2.47 -2.24 4.99
C GLY A 239 2.97 -0.92 5.59
N VAL A 240 2.17 0.15 5.58
CA VAL A 240 2.54 1.42 6.27
C VAL A 240 2.89 1.20 7.74
N ALA A 241 2.18 0.29 8.41
CA ALA A 241 2.42 -0.11 9.80
C ALA A 241 3.73 -0.88 10.03
N ALA A 242 4.18 -1.59 9.00
CA ALA A 242 5.41 -2.37 9.02
C ALA A 242 6.62 -1.56 8.52
N THR A 243 6.38 -0.32 8.08
CA THR A 243 7.42 0.65 7.76
C THR A 243 7.68 1.50 8.98
N GLU A 244 8.91 1.47 9.47
CA GLU A 244 9.34 2.33 10.58
C GLU A 244 9.08 3.79 10.20
N HIS A 245 8.33 4.50 11.05
CA HIS A 245 7.88 5.87 10.82
C HIS A 245 7.09 6.05 9.50
N GLY A 246 6.36 5.03 9.04
CA GLY A 246 5.73 5.01 7.71
C GLY A 246 4.77 6.17 7.41
N VAL A 247 3.97 6.63 8.39
CA VAL A 247 3.08 7.78 8.18
C VAL A 247 3.85 9.10 8.16
N GLU A 248 4.92 9.24 8.97
CA GLU A 248 5.81 10.40 8.95
C GLU A 248 6.52 10.52 7.59
N LYS A 249 7.08 9.42 7.07
CA LYS A 249 7.66 9.36 5.71
C LYS A 249 6.65 9.71 4.62
N LEU A 250 5.37 9.34 4.80
CA LEU A 250 4.31 9.72 3.89
C LEU A 250 4.00 11.23 3.97
N ILE A 251 4.01 11.84 5.16
CA ILE A 251 3.87 13.29 5.35
C ILE A 251 5.00 14.02 4.61
N GLU A 252 6.25 13.58 4.81
CA GLU A 252 7.42 14.13 4.11
C GLU A 252 7.27 14.05 2.59
N LEU A 253 6.93 12.86 2.07
CA LEU A 253 6.70 12.66 0.65
C LEU A 253 5.58 13.57 0.10
N ILE A 254 4.47 13.72 0.81
CA ILE A 254 3.37 14.60 0.40
C ILE A 254 3.86 16.05 0.32
N ASN A 255 4.56 16.53 1.35
CA ASN A 255 5.13 17.88 1.38
C ASN A 255 6.13 18.10 0.23
N ASP A 256 7.04 17.16 -0.01
CA ASP A 256 8.07 17.27 -1.04
C ASP A 256 7.51 17.16 -2.47
N CYS A 257 6.37 16.48 -2.65
CA CYS A 257 5.59 16.53 -3.88
C CYS A 257 4.80 17.85 -4.06
N GLY A 258 4.91 18.81 -3.13
CA GLY A 258 4.16 20.07 -3.13
C GLY A 258 2.70 19.92 -2.71
N GLY A 259 2.38 18.88 -1.93
CA GLY A 259 1.05 18.49 -1.51
C GLY A 259 0.33 17.57 -2.50
N ALA A 260 -0.69 16.85 -2.01
CA ALA A 260 -1.53 15.99 -2.83
C ALA A 260 -2.55 16.81 -3.65
N LEU A 261 -2.91 16.27 -4.81
CA LEU A 261 -3.95 16.81 -5.68
C LEU A 261 -5.08 15.80 -5.84
N ARG A 262 -6.29 16.28 -6.07
CA ARG A 262 -7.43 15.48 -6.51
C ARG A 262 -7.74 15.83 -7.95
N LEU A 263 -7.73 14.82 -8.81
CA LEU A 263 -8.18 14.94 -10.19
C LEU A 263 -9.66 14.58 -10.23
N GLU A 264 -10.51 15.60 -10.37
CA GLU A 264 -11.95 15.41 -10.61
C GLU A 264 -12.19 15.33 -12.11
N TYR A 265 -12.94 14.32 -12.58
CA TYR A 265 -13.19 14.10 -14.00
C TYR A 265 -14.37 13.14 -14.24
N SER A 266 -15.01 13.20 -15.40
CA SER A 266 -15.92 12.12 -15.87
C SER A 266 -15.21 11.12 -16.79
N GLU A 267 -14.46 11.63 -17.77
CA GLU A 267 -13.70 10.85 -18.76
C GLU A 267 -12.20 11.12 -18.64
N ILE A 268 -11.39 10.05 -18.64
CA ILE A 268 -9.96 10.18 -18.34
C ILE A 268 -9.18 10.77 -19.53
N GLU A 269 -9.71 10.59 -20.73
CA GLU A 269 -9.18 11.08 -22.00
C GLU A 269 -8.96 12.59 -21.95
N GLU A 270 -9.91 13.31 -21.36
CA GLU A 270 -9.88 14.75 -21.24
C GLU A 270 -8.87 15.25 -20.19
N ALA A 271 -8.48 14.39 -19.25
CA ALA A 271 -7.52 14.74 -18.20
C ALA A 271 -6.05 14.66 -18.67
N LEU A 272 -5.77 14.03 -19.81
CA LEU A 272 -4.41 13.84 -20.33
C LEU A 272 -3.56 15.13 -20.36
N PRO A 273 -4.06 16.29 -20.82
CA PRO A 273 -3.27 17.52 -20.84
C PRO A 273 -2.87 18.00 -19.44
N LEU A 274 -3.73 17.80 -18.42
CA LEU A 274 -3.42 18.15 -17.03
C LEU A 274 -2.32 17.26 -16.47
N VAL A 275 -2.44 15.95 -16.69
CA VAL A 275 -1.44 14.94 -16.28
C VAL A 275 -0.09 15.21 -16.93
N GLN A 276 -0.07 15.52 -18.24
CA GLN A 276 1.15 15.93 -18.95
C GLN A 276 1.74 17.23 -18.40
N GLY A 277 0.90 18.22 -18.09
CA GLY A 277 1.31 19.48 -17.48
C GLY A 277 2.06 19.25 -16.16
N LEU A 278 1.50 18.41 -15.29
CA LEU A 278 2.12 18.02 -14.02
C LEU A 278 3.51 17.39 -14.24
N LEU A 279 3.61 16.40 -15.13
CA LEU A 279 4.88 15.69 -15.38
C LEU A 279 5.94 16.60 -16.01
N ARG A 280 5.56 17.57 -16.84
CA ARG A 280 6.49 18.59 -17.37
C ARG A 280 6.93 19.63 -16.33
N GLY A 281 6.37 19.60 -15.12
CA GLY A 281 6.63 20.61 -14.07
C GLY A 281 5.76 21.84 -14.12
N GLY A 282 4.77 21.86 -15.00
CA GLY A 282 3.77 22.91 -15.06
C GLY A 282 2.73 22.70 -13.96
N ARG A 283 3.08 23.01 -12.71
CA ARG A 283 2.09 23.16 -11.63
C ARG A 283 1.82 24.65 -11.45
N ALA A 284 0.55 25.05 -11.60
CA ALA A 284 0.15 26.42 -11.31
C ALA A 284 0.49 26.73 -9.84
N ALA A 285 0.95 27.95 -9.54
CA ALA A 285 1.40 28.31 -8.19
C ALA A 285 0.30 28.10 -7.13
N GLU A 286 -0.96 28.30 -7.50
CA GLU A 286 -2.14 28.05 -6.64
C GLU A 286 -2.38 26.59 -6.28
N LEU A 287 -1.82 25.66 -7.05
CA LEU A 287 -1.92 24.23 -6.79
C LEU A 287 -0.81 23.73 -5.88
N VAL A 288 0.28 24.49 -5.69
CA VAL A 288 1.38 24.11 -4.82
C VAL A 288 1.01 24.45 -3.38
N GLN A 289 0.96 23.43 -2.52
CA GLN A 289 0.69 23.63 -1.10
C GLN A 289 2.01 23.90 -0.38
N PRO A 290 2.08 24.89 0.53
CA PRO A 290 3.24 25.04 1.39
C PRO A 290 3.42 23.77 2.26
N PRO A 291 4.65 23.44 2.66
CA PRO A 291 4.87 22.33 3.59
C PRO A 291 4.04 22.52 4.86
N VAL A 292 3.30 21.47 5.23
CA VAL A 292 2.48 21.45 6.44
C VAL A 292 3.32 20.87 7.57
N GLU A 293 3.46 21.62 8.66
CA GLU A 293 4.07 21.12 9.89
C GLU A 293 3.08 20.19 10.61
N VAL A 294 3.56 19.02 11.01
CA VAL A 294 2.76 18.02 11.72
C VAL A 294 3.43 17.74 13.04
N GLU A 295 2.69 17.85 14.14
CA GLU A 295 3.18 17.40 15.44
C GLU A 295 3.04 15.88 15.51
N ILE A 296 4.19 15.20 15.58
CA ILE A 296 4.27 13.74 15.54
C ILE A 296 4.73 13.23 16.90
N ALA A 297 4.04 12.23 17.40
CA ALA A 297 4.41 11.57 18.64
C ALA A 297 4.17 10.07 18.59
N TYR A 298 5.06 9.32 19.24
CA TYR A 298 5.02 7.85 19.28
C TYR A 298 4.75 7.35 20.69
N ALA A 299 4.03 6.25 20.80
CA ALA A 299 3.89 5.54 22.06
C ALA A 299 5.22 4.85 22.41
N GLN A 300 5.85 5.29 23.48
CA GLN A 300 6.95 4.54 24.09
C GLN A 300 6.39 3.37 24.90
N ARG A 301 7.17 2.29 25.07
CA ARG A 301 6.81 1.23 26.01
C ARG A 301 6.77 1.80 27.42
N GLY A 302 5.58 2.03 27.96
CA GLY A 302 5.37 2.49 29.32
C GLY A 302 5.42 1.33 30.34
N PRO A 303 5.73 1.61 31.62
CA PRO A 303 5.62 0.62 32.69
C PRO A 303 4.15 0.20 32.88
N ALA A 304 3.91 -1.10 32.99
CA ALA A 304 2.61 -1.67 33.36
C ALA A 304 2.39 -1.49 34.87
N ALA A 305 2.13 -0.26 35.30
CA ALA A 305 1.70 0.01 36.68
C ALA A 305 0.16 -0.04 36.76
N ALA A 306 -0.35 -0.72 37.78
CA ALA A 306 -1.79 -0.74 38.06
C ALA A 306 -2.32 0.70 38.21
N HIS A 307 -3.54 0.96 37.73
CA HIS A 307 -4.26 2.24 37.82
C HIS A 307 -3.79 3.40 36.95
N LEU A 308 -2.69 3.28 36.19
CA LEU A 308 -2.29 4.32 35.25
C LEU A 308 -2.95 4.12 33.88
N LEU A 309 -3.21 5.23 33.20
CA LEU A 309 -3.45 5.33 31.77
C LEU A 309 -2.12 5.56 31.06
N TRP A 310 -1.96 5.00 29.86
CA TRP A 310 -0.76 5.19 29.03
C TRP A 310 -1.10 5.04 27.54
N ARG A 311 -0.24 5.55 26.66
CA ARG A 311 -0.35 5.35 25.21
C ARG A 311 -0.18 3.87 24.84
N GLY A 312 -1.12 3.30 24.12
CA GLY A 312 -1.12 1.92 23.65
C GLY A 312 0.19 1.59 22.90
N PRO A 313 0.93 0.53 23.27
CA PRO A 313 2.25 0.26 22.70
C PRO A 313 2.19 0.05 21.18
N GLY A 314 2.92 0.83 20.39
CA GLY A 314 2.84 0.79 18.91
C GLY A 314 1.65 1.58 18.35
N SER A 315 1.20 2.60 19.08
CA SER A 315 0.38 3.68 18.53
C SER A 315 1.22 4.93 18.27
N SER A 316 0.73 5.80 17.39
CA SER A 316 1.35 7.10 17.11
C SER A 316 0.27 8.13 16.79
N ALA A 317 0.55 9.39 17.05
CA ALA A 317 -0.33 10.52 16.78
C ALA A 317 0.30 11.49 15.79
N TYR A 318 -0.56 12.10 14.98
CA TYR A 318 -0.21 13.11 14.00
C TYR A 318 -1.24 14.23 14.14
N ARG A 319 -0.83 15.40 14.64
CA ARG A 319 -1.70 16.58 14.78
C ARG A 319 -1.35 17.61 13.71
N VAL A 320 -2.36 18.00 12.94
CA VAL A 320 -2.30 19.04 11.91
C VAL A 320 -3.39 20.06 12.26
N ASP A 321 -2.97 21.25 12.69
CA ASP A 321 -3.88 22.26 13.23
C ASP A 321 -4.82 21.66 14.31
N GLU A 322 -6.14 21.74 14.11
CA GLU A 322 -7.17 21.21 15.03
C GLU A 322 -7.58 19.75 14.72
N ARG A 323 -6.94 19.09 13.75
CA ARG A 323 -7.24 17.71 13.36
C ARG A 323 -6.18 16.76 13.90
N VAL A 324 -6.61 15.66 14.51
CA VAL A 324 -5.71 14.67 15.12
C VAL A 324 -5.98 13.29 14.53
N LEU A 325 -4.93 12.67 14.01
CA LEU A 325 -4.95 11.29 13.56
C LEU A 325 -4.20 10.40 14.55
N LEU A 326 -4.80 9.27 14.89
CA LEU A 326 -4.17 8.21 15.69
C LEU A 326 -4.03 6.95 14.85
N MET A 327 -2.81 6.39 14.86
CA MET A 327 -2.47 5.15 14.16
C MET A 327 -2.36 4.00 15.16
N ARG A 328 -2.96 2.86 14.82
CA ARG A 328 -2.80 1.59 15.54
C ARG A 328 -2.83 0.42 14.57
N GLY A 329 -1.79 -0.40 14.59
CA GLY A 329 -1.67 -1.47 13.59
C GLY A 329 -1.64 -0.84 12.20
N ASP A 330 -2.54 -1.26 11.32
CA ASP A 330 -2.73 -0.75 9.96
C ASP A 330 -3.80 0.35 9.82
N LYS A 331 -4.41 0.76 10.94
CA LYS A 331 -5.54 1.70 10.92
C LYS A 331 -5.13 3.10 11.39
N LEU A 332 -5.26 4.07 10.48
CA LEU A 332 -5.21 5.51 10.79
C LEU A 332 -6.64 6.02 10.99
N SER A 333 -6.93 6.60 12.15
CA SER A 333 -8.27 7.10 12.49
C SER A 333 -8.18 8.56 12.89
N GLU A 334 -9.07 9.39 12.34
CA GLU A 334 -9.30 10.74 12.87
C GLU A 334 -10.09 10.65 14.17
N VAL A 335 -9.65 11.41 15.18
CA VAL A 335 -10.32 11.53 16.48
C VAL A 335 -10.63 12.99 16.77
N SER A 336 -11.50 13.23 17.75
CA SER A 336 -11.76 14.61 18.20
C SER A 336 -10.47 15.26 18.71
N PHE A 337 -10.36 16.59 18.59
CA PHE A 337 -9.20 17.33 19.11
C PHE A 337 -8.96 17.04 20.60
N PHE A 338 -10.03 16.96 21.38
CA PHE A 338 -9.99 16.61 22.80
C PHE A 338 -9.48 15.18 23.06
N ALA A 339 -9.90 14.19 22.27
CA ALA A 339 -9.36 12.83 22.34
C ALA A 339 -7.87 12.79 21.96
N GLY A 340 -7.46 13.62 21.01
CA GLY A 340 -6.06 13.86 20.68
C GLY A 340 -5.27 14.36 21.89
N ASP A 341 -5.73 15.42 22.55
CA ASP A 341 -5.07 16.00 23.73
C ASP A 341 -4.93 14.98 24.87
N ILE A 342 -5.96 14.15 25.10
CA ILE A 342 -5.85 13.01 26.04
C ILE A 342 -4.63 12.13 25.68
N TRP A 343 -4.48 11.76 24.41
CA TRP A 343 -3.38 10.91 23.98
C TRP A 343 -2.02 11.61 24.08
N PHE A 344 -1.95 12.90 23.74
CA PHE A 344 -0.73 13.70 23.85
C PHE A 344 -0.27 13.88 25.30
N GLU A 345 -1.19 14.20 26.23
CA GLU A 345 -0.91 14.32 27.67
C GLU A 345 -0.39 13.02 28.31
N LEU A 346 -0.71 11.88 27.70
CA LEU A 346 -0.23 10.55 28.12
C LEU A 346 1.18 10.21 27.60
N GLU A 347 1.99 11.22 27.25
CA GLU A 347 3.45 11.04 27.01
C GLU A 347 4.10 10.28 28.17
N LYS A 348 3.68 10.58 29.40
CA LYS A 348 4.01 9.81 30.60
C LYS A 348 2.72 9.17 31.15
N PRO A 349 2.79 7.94 31.71
CA PRO A 349 1.61 7.35 32.33
C PRO A 349 1.06 8.20 33.48
N LEU A 350 -0.27 8.38 33.52
CA LEU A 350 -0.96 9.22 34.50
C LEU A 350 -2.16 8.50 35.11
N GLU A 351 -2.49 8.83 36.35
CA GLU A 351 -3.78 8.47 36.94
C GLU A 351 -4.90 9.23 36.23
N THR A 352 -6.06 8.60 36.07
CA THR A 352 -7.25 9.19 35.44
C THR A 352 -7.61 10.58 36.00
N ALA A 353 -7.56 10.75 37.32
CA ALA A 353 -7.86 12.04 37.97
C ALA A 353 -6.84 13.12 37.64
N LYS A 354 -5.54 12.77 37.58
CA LYS A 354 -4.46 13.71 37.24
C LYS A 354 -4.50 14.13 35.78
N LEU A 355 -4.82 13.18 34.88
CA LEU A 355 -5.03 13.49 33.47
C LEU A 355 -6.18 14.48 33.30
N ARG A 356 -7.33 14.24 33.94
CA ARG A 356 -8.46 15.17 33.89
C ARG A 356 -8.08 16.55 34.43
N GLN A 357 -7.41 16.62 35.59
CA GLN A 357 -6.96 17.90 36.15
C GLN A 357 -6.07 18.68 35.16
N ARG A 358 -5.12 18.01 34.51
CA ARG A 358 -4.25 18.66 33.51
C ARG A 358 -5.01 19.20 32.32
N LEU A 359 -6.00 18.46 31.83
CA LEU A 359 -6.85 18.93 30.74
C LEU A 359 -7.72 20.12 31.19
N GLU A 360 -8.27 20.10 32.41
CA GLU A 360 -9.01 21.25 32.96
C GLU A 360 -8.13 22.51 33.07
N GLU A 361 -6.87 22.35 33.46
CA GLU A 361 -5.85 23.43 33.45
C GLU A 361 -5.51 23.90 32.03
N LEU A 362 -5.40 22.97 31.06
CA LEU A 362 -5.09 23.27 29.66
C LEU A 362 -6.21 24.08 28.98
N TYR A 363 -7.47 23.70 29.24
CA TYR A 363 -8.65 24.32 28.64
C TYR A 363 -9.22 25.48 29.46
N ASP A 364 -8.67 25.77 30.64
CA ASP A 364 -9.19 26.77 31.60
C ASP A 364 -10.70 26.60 31.87
N THR A 365 -11.15 25.34 31.97
CA THR A 365 -12.56 25.00 32.19
C THR A 365 -12.70 23.64 32.87
N GLU A 366 -13.77 23.46 33.65
CA GLU A 366 -14.15 22.14 34.14
C GLU A 366 -14.59 21.25 32.98
N ILE A 367 -14.12 19.99 32.97
CA ILE A 367 -14.46 19.01 31.95
C ILE A 367 -15.55 18.09 32.50
N PRO A 368 -16.73 17.99 31.85
CA PRO A 368 -17.78 17.07 32.28
C PRO A 368 -17.28 15.62 32.37
N ALA A 369 -17.54 14.95 33.49
CA ALA A 369 -17.08 13.58 33.74
C ALA A 369 -17.51 12.60 32.63
N GLU A 370 -18.76 12.72 32.16
CA GLU A 370 -19.28 11.86 31.10
C GLU A 370 -18.55 12.05 29.76
N ALA A 371 -18.25 13.30 29.39
CA ALA A 371 -17.52 13.60 28.16
C ALA A 371 -16.08 13.06 28.22
N PHE A 372 -15.42 13.19 29.37
CA PHE A 372 -14.09 12.64 29.58
C PHE A 372 -14.08 11.11 29.50
N GLU A 373 -14.97 10.42 30.22
CA GLU A 373 -15.06 8.96 30.20
C GLU A 373 -15.45 8.40 28.82
N HIS A 374 -16.27 9.13 28.06
CA HIS A 374 -16.61 8.78 26.68
C HIS A 374 -15.37 8.72 25.78
N ASN A 375 -14.54 9.78 25.79
CA ASN A 375 -13.32 9.85 24.98
C ASN A 375 -12.27 8.81 25.45
N ILE A 376 -12.16 8.57 26.76
CA ILE A 376 -11.30 7.49 27.28
C ILE A 376 -11.74 6.13 26.73
N THR A 377 -13.05 5.85 26.74
CA THR A 377 -13.61 4.59 26.22
C THR A 377 -13.36 4.46 24.71
N GLU A 378 -13.55 5.53 23.94
CA GLU A 378 -13.27 5.57 22.50
C GLU A 378 -11.80 5.24 22.21
N LEU A 379 -10.86 5.90 22.88
CA LEU A 379 -9.43 5.67 22.71
C LEU A 379 -8.99 4.27 23.16
N MET A 380 -9.62 3.71 24.19
CA MET A 380 -9.39 2.31 24.59
C MET A 380 -9.90 1.32 23.53
N ASN A 381 -11.07 1.58 22.93
CA ASN A 381 -11.63 0.75 21.86
C ASN A 381 -10.76 0.78 20.59
N LEU A 382 -10.15 1.93 20.29
CA LEU A 382 -9.14 2.06 19.24
C LEU A 382 -7.81 1.38 19.62
N GLY A 383 -7.62 0.98 20.88
CA GLY A 383 -6.40 0.35 21.38
C GLY A 383 -5.18 1.30 21.41
N VAL A 384 -5.42 2.60 21.30
CA VAL A 384 -4.39 3.66 21.28
C VAL A 384 -4.06 4.18 22.67
N ILE A 385 -4.86 3.85 23.68
CA ILE A 385 -4.50 3.96 25.10
C ILE A 385 -4.79 2.65 25.83
N GLY A 386 -4.11 2.42 26.96
CA GLY A 386 -4.34 1.27 27.85
C GLY A 386 -4.53 1.70 29.30
N ARG A 387 -5.06 0.80 30.12
CA ARG A 387 -5.21 0.95 31.58
C ARG A 387 -4.78 -0.32 32.31
N GLY A 388 -4.05 -0.17 33.40
CA GLY A 388 -3.62 -1.30 34.23
C GLY A 388 -4.80 -1.85 35.02
N VAL A 389 -5.12 -3.13 34.82
CA VAL A 389 -6.14 -3.84 35.59
C VAL A 389 -5.53 -4.29 36.92
N LEU A 390 -6.27 -4.16 38.02
CA LEU A 390 -5.95 -4.86 39.25
C LEU A 390 -6.11 -6.37 38.98
N ASP A 391 -5.11 -7.17 39.32
CA ASP A 391 -5.30 -8.60 39.47
C ASP A 391 -6.35 -8.80 40.59
N SER A 392 -7.63 -8.90 40.21
CA SER A 392 -8.69 -9.26 41.14
C SER A 392 -8.48 -10.72 41.44
N GLY A 393 -7.75 -11.00 42.53
CA GLY A 393 -7.30 -12.33 42.88
C GLY A 393 -8.40 -13.39 42.77
N GLU A 394 -8.38 -14.15 41.69
CA GLU A 394 -8.92 -15.49 41.67
C GLU A 394 -7.83 -16.40 42.25
N LYS A 395 -8.04 -16.80 43.51
CA LYS A 395 -7.35 -17.95 44.06
C LYS A 395 -7.65 -19.16 43.18
N VAL A 396 -6.59 -19.74 42.63
CA VAL A 396 -6.59 -21.11 42.10
C VAL A 396 -7.16 -22.04 43.17
N THR A 397 -8.22 -22.77 42.81
CA THR A 397 -8.50 -24.11 43.34
C THR A 397 -8.61 -25.07 42.19
#